data_AF-F9R6I9-F1
#
_entry.id   AF-F9R6I9-F1
#
_cell.length_a   1.000
_cell.length_b   1.000
_cell.length_c   1.000
_cell.angle_alpha   90.00
_cell.angle_beta   90.00
_cell.angle_gamma   90.00
#
_symmetry.space_group_name_H-M   'P 1'
#
loop_
_entity.id
_entity.type
_entity.pdbx_description
1 polymer ?
#
loop_
_entity_poly.entity_id
_entity_poly.type
_entity_poly.pdbx_seq_one_letter_code
_entity_poly.pdbx_strand_id
1 'polypeptide(L)'
;MMIALAVLGGIIFSQVDISPAISFVVGVLASAFVLKFSNTTTEAVPLSDPATKTLYVGNLPYKANESHVKEVFSKHGEVFAVRLMKDKRTGKRRGFGFVVMAASDAETAIAALNEKDYMQRTLKVRIANEPKTQEEEDELR
;
A
#
# COMPACT_ATOMS: atom_id res chain seq x y z
N MET A 1 8.32 -11.78 38.38
CA MET A 1 7.15 -12.55 37.88
C MET A 1 7.13 -12.74 36.36
N MET A 2 8.17 -12.38 35.59
CA MET A 2 8.31 -12.79 34.16
C MET A 2 9.24 -14.00 33.98
N ILE A 3 10.14 -14.24 34.94
CA ILE A 3 11.12 -15.34 34.87
C ILE A 3 10.46 -16.70 35.22
N ALA A 4 9.39 -16.71 36.02
CA ALA A 4 8.69 -17.94 36.40
C ALA A 4 7.86 -18.56 35.25
N LEU A 5 7.45 -17.78 34.24
CA LEU A 5 6.68 -18.30 33.10
C LEU A 5 7.56 -19.05 32.09
N ALA A 6 8.85 -18.68 31.96
CA ALA A 6 9.78 -19.30 31.03
C ALA A 6 10.16 -20.74 31.43
N VAL A 7 10.24 -21.00 32.75
CA VAL A 7 10.61 -22.33 33.26
C VAL A 7 9.45 -23.33 33.07
N LEU A 8 8.20 -22.90 33.23
CA LEU A 8 7.03 -23.74 32.94
C LEU A 8 6.92 -24.10 31.45
N GLY A 9 7.27 -23.18 30.55
CA GLY A 9 7.34 -23.46 29.11
C GLY A 9 8.46 -24.45 28.74
N GLY A 10 9.62 -24.33 29.37
CA GLY A 10 10.76 -25.24 29.15
C GLY A 10 10.52 -26.66 29.64
N ILE A 11 9.79 -26.83 30.75
CA ILE A 11 9.47 -28.16 31.31
C ILE A 11 8.44 -28.89 30.45
N ILE A 12 7.43 -28.18 29.92
CA ILE A 12 6.46 -28.79 28.99
C ILE A 12 7.16 -29.18 27.68
N PHE A 13 8.13 -28.40 27.20
CA PHE A 13 8.88 -28.72 25.97
C PHE A 13 9.85 -29.91 26.14
N SER A 14 10.36 -30.18 27.34
CA SER A 14 11.28 -31.31 27.60
C SER A 14 10.60 -32.66 27.82
N GLN A 15 9.27 -32.72 27.98
CA GLN A 15 8.54 -33.99 28.17
C GLN A 15 7.68 -34.42 26.98
N VAL A 16 7.64 -33.61 25.91
CA VAL A 16 6.96 -34.01 24.69
C VAL A 16 8.03 -34.50 23.72
N ASP A 17 8.13 -35.81 23.54
CA ASP A 17 8.84 -36.44 22.43
C ASP A 17 8.13 -36.08 21.11
N ILE A 18 8.26 -34.82 20.69
CA ILE A 18 7.79 -34.34 19.40
C ILE A 18 8.69 -35.01 18.36
N SER A 19 8.19 -36.09 17.76
CA SER A 19 8.88 -36.77 16.67
C SER A 19 9.31 -35.73 15.61
N PRO A 20 10.52 -35.83 15.04
CA PRO A 20 11.00 -34.88 14.03
C PRO A 20 10.02 -34.63 12.88
N ALA A 21 9.17 -35.62 12.55
CA ALA A 21 8.10 -35.49 11.57
C ALA A 21 7.02 -34.45 11.97
N ILE A 22 6.62 -34.39 13.23
CA ILE A 22 5.62 -33.44 13.73
C ILE A 22 6.18 -32.02 13.68
N SER A 23 7.46 -31.86 14.05
CA SER A 23 8.15 -30.56 13.97
C SER A 23 8.28 -30.08 12.51
N PHE A 24 8.50 -31.00 11.56
CA PHE A 24 8.54 -30.68 10.14
C PHE A 24 7.16 -30.25 9.62
N VAL A 25 6.08 -30.94 9.98
CA VAL A 25 4.71 -30.60 9.53
C VAL A 25 4.26 -29.24 10.08
N VAL A 26 4.51 -28.97 11.37
CA VAL A 26 4.20 -27.66 11.98
C VAL A 26 5.08 -26.56 11.37
N GLY A 27 6.36 -26.84 11.11
CA GLY A 27 7.26 -25.91 10.42
C GLY A 27 6.81 -25.58 9.00
N VAL A 28 6.34 -26.57 8.24
CA VAL A 28 5.80 -26.39 6.87
C VAL A 28 4.47 -25.63 6.89
N LEU A 29 3.59 -25.92 7.85
CA LEU A 29 2.33 -25.17 8.01
C LEU A 29 2.56 -23.73 8.44
N ALA A 30 3.49 -23.50 9.37
CA ALA A 30 3.88 -22.17 9.80
C ALA A 30 4.56 -21.38 8.67
N SER A 31 5.43 -22.01 7.86
CA SER A 31 6.07 -21.34 6.72
C SER A 31 5.07 -20.99 5.61
N ALA A 32 4.10 -21.87 5.34
CA ALA A 32 2.99 -21.57 4.43
C ALA A 32 2.10 -20.43 4.94
N PHE A 33 1.95 -20.29 6.26
CA PHE A 33 1.20 -19.20 6.87
C PHE A 33 1.97 -17.87 6.83
N VAL A 34 3.29 -17.90 7.03
CA VAL A 34 4.18 -16.72 6.90
C VAL A 34 4.19 -16.18 5.46
N LEU A 35 4.10 -17.05 4.44
CA LEU A 35 3.92 -16.63 3.05
C LEU A 35 2.54 -15.99 2.79
N LYS A 36 1.47 -16.45 3.46
CA LYS A 36 0.13 -15.85 3.30
C LYS A 36 -0.06 -14.50 4.01
N PHE A 37 0.79 -14.16 4.97
CA PHE A 37 0.65 -12.93 5.78
C PHE A 37 1.60 -11.79 5.36
N SER A 38 2.32 -11.92 4.24
CA SER A 38 3.29 -10.91 3.79
C SER A 38 2.82 -10.03 2.62
N ASN A 39 1.50 -9.83 2.44
CA ASN A 39 0.96 -8.92 1.42
C ASN A 39 0.99 -7.43 1.83
N THR A 40 2.12 -6.96 2.36
CA THR A 40 2.44 -5.52 2.34
C THR A 40 3.92 -5.24 2.12
N THR A 41 4.59 -6.05 1.28
CA THR A 41 5.85 -5.62 0.69
C THR A 41 5.55 -4.90 -0.61
N THR A 42 5.83 -3.60 -0.57
CA THR A 42 6.12 -2.72 -1.68
C THR A 42 7.02 -3.40 -2.71
N GLU A 43 6.44 -4.04 -3.73
CA GLU A 43 7.12 -4.23 -5.00
C GLU A 43 6.80 -3.01 -5.87
N ALA A 44 7.85 -2.27 -6.23
CA ALA A 44 7.83 -1.38 -7.37
C ALA A 44 7.68 -2.25 -8.62
N VAL A 45 6.44 -2.54 -9.01
CA VAL A 45 6.16 -3.20 -10.28
C VAL A 45 6.08 -2.13 -11.37
N PRO A 46 7.00 -2.11 -12.34
CA PRO A 46 6.82 -1.37 -13.56
C PRO A 46 5.84 -2.19 -14.43
N LEU A 47 4.56 -2.19 -14.09
CA LEU A 47 3.55 -2.80 -14.93
C LEU A 47 2.80 -1.70 -15.67
N SER A 48 3.30 -1.44 -16.87
CA SER A 48 2.48 -1.15 -18.04
C SER A 48 1.56 -2.35 -18.35
N ASP A 49 0.75 -2.76 -17.38
CA ASP A 49 -0.34 -3.69 -17.60
C ASP A 49 -1.48 -2.89 -18.21
N PRO A 50 -2.07 -3.31 -19.34
CA PRO A 50 -3.26 -2.65 -19.89
C PRO A 50 -4.46 -2.70 -18.93
N ALA A 51 -4.35 -3.49 -17.86
CA ALA A 51 -5.36 -3.65 -16.82
C ALA A 51 -5.31 -2.59 -15.72
N THR A 52 -4.31 -1.70 -15.68
CA THR A 52 -4.25 -0.62 -14.67
C THR A 52 -4.27 0.77 -15.30
N LYS A 53 -4.91 1.73 -14.62
CA LYS A 53 -4.95 3.15 -15.01
C LYS A 53 -4.43 4.01 -13.87
N THR A 54 -3.67 5.04 -14.22
CA THR A 54 -3.26 6.07 -13.27
C THR A 54 -4.29 7.20 -13.27
N LEU A 55 -4.69 7.62 -12.08
CA LEU A 55 -5.61 8.72 -11.83
C LEU A 55 -4.84 9.89 -11.21
N TYR A 56 -5.08 11.09 -11.73
CA TYR A 56 -4.64 12.33 -11.15
C TYR A 56 -5.68 12.79 -10.12
N VAL A 57 -5.21 13.12 -8.92
CA VAL A 57 -6.04 13.62 -7.81
C VAL A 57 -5.53 14.99 -7.40
N GLY A 58 -6.30 16.03 -7.68
CA GLY A 58 -5.98 17.42 -7.40
C GLY A 58 -6.89 18.05 -6.34
N ASN A 59 -6.47 19.23 -5.88
CA ASN A 59 -7.14 20.02 -4.83
C ASN A 59 -7.26 19.28 -3.48
N LEU A 60 -6.35 18.34 -3.21
CA LEU A 60 -6.28 17.67 -1.93
C LEU A 60 -5.91 18.67 -0.82
N PRO A 61 -6.52 18.56 0.37
CA PRO A 61 -6.15 19.38 1.51
C PRO A 61 -4.69 19.08 1.90
N TYR A 62 -3.97 20.09 2.39
CA TYR A 62 -2.58 19.92 2.81
C TYR A 62 -2.43 18.89 3.94
N LYS A 63 -3.49 18.58 4.68
CA LYS A 63 -3.50 17.54 5.71
C LYS A 63 -3.74 16.13 5.16
N ALA A 64 -4.13 15.96 3.89
CA ALA A 64 -4.33 14.64 3.29
C ALA A 64 -3.02 13.84 3.23
N ASN A 65 -3.11 12.59 3.67
CA ASN A 65 -2.02 11.61 3.65
C ASN A 65 -2.31 10.54 2.59
N GLU A 66 -1.28 9.80 2.18
CA GLU A 66 -1.41 8.68 1.25
C GLU A 66 -2.40 7.63 1.76
N SER A 67 -2.39 7.34 3.07
CA SER A 67 -3.33 6.41 3.70
C SER A 67 -4.79 6.84 3.53
N HIS A 68 -5.09 8.14 3.71
CA HIS A 68 -6.46 8.66 3.55
C HIS A 68 -6.92 8.59 2.09
N VAL A 69 -6.03 8.92 1.15
CA VAL A 69 -6.34 8.82 -0.28
C VAL A 69 -6.56 7.36 -0.65
N LYS A 70 -5.67 6.46 -0.22
CA LYS A 70 -5.85 5.02 -0.43
C LYS A 70 -7.20 4.54 0.09
N GLU A 71 -7.57 4.87 1.33
CA GLU A 71 -8.83 4.44 1.94
C GLU A 71 -10.06 4.94 1.17
N VAL A 72 -10.06 6.19 0.72
CA VAL A 72 -11.18 6.76 -0.06
C VAL A 72 -11.32 6.05 -1.41
N PHE A 73 -10.20 5.83 -2.11
CA PHE A 73 -10.21 5.18 -3.42
C PHE A 73 -10.46 3.67 -3.32
N SER A 74 -10.03 3.01 -2.24
CA SER A 74 -10.28 1.59 -1.96
C SER A 74 -11.77 1.24 -1.79
N LYS A 75 -12.65 2.22 -1.56
CA LYS A 75 -14.11 2.02 -1.54
C LYS A 75 -14.70 1.86 -2.93
N HIS A 76 -13.97 2.27 -3.96
CA HIS A 76 -14.42 2.30 -5.34
C HIS A 76 -13.68 1.31 -6.25
N GLY A 77 -12.66 0.63 -5.73
CA GLY A 77 -11.91 -0.38 -6.48
C GLY A 77 -10.59 -0.76 -5.82
N GLU A 78 -9.81 -1.59 -6.51
CA GLU A 78 -8.49 -1.98 -6.05
C GLU A 78 -7.44 -0.89 -6.32
N VAL A 79 -6.70 -0.50 -5.28
CA VAL A 79 -5.65 0.53 -5.34
C VAL A 79 -4.29 -0.13 -5.21
N PHE A 80 -3.51 -0.08 -6.30
CA PHE A 80 -2.16 -0.63 -6.37
C PHE A 80 -1.13 0.31 -5.72
N ALA A 81 -1.17 1.59 -6.09
CA ALA A 81 -0.19 2.57 -5.60
C ALA A 81 -0.80 3.95 -5.41
N VAL A 82 -0.24 4.71 -4.45
CA VAL A 82 -0.59 6.12 -4.21
C VAL A 82 0.71 6.90 -4.08
N ARG A 83 0.83 8.00 -4.83
CA ARG A 83 1.99 8.89 -4.81
C ARG A 83 1.53 10.34 -4.64
N LEU A 84 1.75 10.92 -3.46
CA LEU A 84 1.44 12.33 -3.23
C LEU A 84 2.64 13.24 -3.52
N MET A 85 2.41 14.30 -4.30
CA MET A 85 3.48 15.21 -4.67
C MET A 85 3.73 16.26 -3.60
N LYS A 86 4.98 16.35 -3.15
CA LYS A 86 5.47 17.34 -2.18
C LYS A 86 6.47 18.26 -2.86
N ASP A 87 6.51 19.50 -2.42
CA ASP A 87 7.54 20.46 -2.85
C ASP A 87 8.89 20.03 -2.23
N LYS A 88 9.88 19.74 -3.08
CA LYS A 88 11.22 19.29 -2.65
C LYS A 88 11.99 20.37 -1.88
N ARG A 89 11.68 21.66 -2.10
CA ARG A 89 12.38 22.80 -1.47
C ARG A 89 11.76 23.18 -0.13
N THR A 90 10.43 23.17 -0.04
CA THR A 90 9.71 23.62 1.16
C THR A 90 9.15 22.48 2.03
N GLY A 91 9.16 21.24 1.51
CA GLY A 91 8.54 20.08 2.15
C GLY A 91 7.00 20.15 2.22
N LYS A 92 6.39 21.25 1.77
CA LYS A 92 4.95 21.45 1.82
C LYS A 92 4.27 20.61 0.73
N ARG A 93 3.12 20.03 1.06
CA ARG A 93 2.32 19.26 0.10
C ARG A 93 1.78 20.19 -0.97
N ARG A 94 1.88 19.81 -2.24
CA ARG A 94 1.37 20.62 -3.36
C ARG A 94 -0.16 20.52 -3.52
N GLY A 95 -0.81 19.62 -2.77
CA GLY A 95 -2.25 19.41 -2.83
C GLY A 95 -2.70 18.61 -4.05
N PHE A 96 -1.80 17.79 -4.61
CA PHE A 96 -2.12 16.85 -5.67
C PHE A 96 -1.27 15.57 -5.58
N GLY A 97 -1.70 14.53 -6.27
CA GLY A 97 -0.99 13.27 -6.38
C GLY A 97 -1.55 12.38 -7.48
N PHE A 98 -1.01 11.17 -7.53
CA PHE A 98 -1.35 10.13 -8.49
C PHE A 98 -1.75 8.86 -7.76
N VAL A 99 -2.76 8.16 -8.26
CA VAL A 99 -3.27 6.90 -7.72
C VAL A 99 -3.33 5.89 -8.85
N VAL A 100 -2.73 4.73 -8.68
CA VAL A 100 -2.77 3.63 -9.66
C VAL A 100 -3.85 2.65 -9.21
N MET A 101 -4.82 2.38 -10.08
CA MET A 101 -5.96 1.51 -9.83
C MET A 101 -6.23 0.59 -11.01
N ALA A 102 -7.09 -0.41 -10.80
CA ALA A 102 -7.61 -1.23 -11.90
C ALA A 102 -8.33 -0.35 -12.94
N ALA A 103 -8.07 -0.59 -14.22
CA ALA A 103 -8.62 0.21 -15.33
C ALA A 103 -10.15 0.15 -15.38
N SER A 104 -10.73 -0.99 -14.98
CA SER A 104 -12.18 -1.21 -14.86
C SER A 104 -12.82 -0.33 -13.79
N ASP A 105 -12.13 -0.15 -12.65
CA ASP A 105 -12.65 0.62 -11.51
C ASP A 105 -12.32 2.11 -11.61
N ALA A 106 -11.33 2.47 -12.41
CA ALA A 106 -10.82 3.84 -12.54
C ALA A 106 -11.92 4.83 -12.97
N GLU A 107 -12.77 4.45 -13.92
CA GLU A 107 -13.86 5.31 -14.40
C GLU A 107 -14.96 5.51 -13.35
N THR A 108 -15.31 4.45 -12.63
CA THR A 108 -16.24 4.51 -11.50
C THR A 108 -15.70 5.39 -10.37
N ALA A 109 -14.42 5.24 -10.03
CA ALA A 109 -13.76 6.07 -9.03
C ALA A 109 -13.74 7.55 -9.44
N ILE A 110 -13.44 7.86 -10.71
CA ILE A 110 -13.52 9.23 -11.24
C ILE A 110 -14.95 9.78 -11.10
N ALA A 111 -15.95 9.05 -11.57
CA ALA A 111 -17.34 9.51 -11.53
C ALA A 111 -17.85 9.74 -10.10
N ALA A 112 -17.40 8.93 -9.13
CA ALA A 112 -17.84 9.03 -7.74
C ALA A 112 -17.08 10.06 -6.90
N LEU A 113 -15.81 10.35 -7.24
CA LEU A 113 -14.92 11.20 -6.42
C LEU A 113 -14.59 12.55 -7.08
N ASN A 114 -14.76 12.69 -8.40
CA ASN A 114 -14.59 13.96 -9.06
C ASN A 114 -15.68 14.94 -8.60
N GLU A 115 -15.27 16.16 -8.25
CA GLU A 115 -16.14 17.21 -7.71
C GLU A 115 -16.77 16.91 -6.35
N LYS A 116 -16.27 15.89 -5.66
CA LYS A 116 -16.70 15.58 -4.29
C LYS A 116 -16.05 16.51 -3.28
N ASP A 117 -16.84 17.05 -2.38
CA ASP A 117 -16.31 17.84 -1.27
C ASP A 117 -15.62 16.95 -0.23
N TYR A 118 -14.35 17.21 -0.03
CA TYR A 118 -13.50 16.52 0.94
C TYR A 118 -12.75 17.55 1.77
N MET A 119 -13.05 17.60 3.08
CA MET A 119 -12.37 18.45 4.04
C MET A 119 -12.36 19.94 3.60
N GLN A 120 -13.55 20.45 3.22
CA GLN A 120 -13.77 21.81 2.71
C GLN A 120 -13.07 22.15 1.39
N ARG A 121 -12.66 21.13 0.62
CA ARG A 121 -12.09 21.29 -0.71
C ARG A 121 -12.72 20.31 -1.69
N THR A 122 -13.08 20.79 -2.87
CA THR A 122 -13.64 19.98 -3.94
C THR A 122 -12.55 19.19 -4.65
N LEU A 123 -12.55 17.87 -4.54
CA LEU A 123 -11.55 17.03 -5.19
C LEU A 123 -11.70 17.08 -6.71
N LYS A 124 -10.56 17.05 -7.41
CA LYS A 124 -10.54 16.94 -8.87
C LYS A 124 -9.87 15.62 -9.24
N VAL A 125 -10.63 14.68 -9.79
CA VAL A 125 -10.13 13.35 -10.16
C VAL A 125 -10.24 13.20 -11.67
N ARG A 126 -9.14 12.85 -12.33
CA ARG A 126 -9.08 12.68 -13.80
C ARG A 126 -8.15 11.52 -14.15
N ILE A 127 -8.28 10.96 -15.35
CA ILE A 127 -7.26 10.05 -15.89
C ILE A 127 -5.95 10.83 -16.00
N ALA A 128 -4.88 10.30 -15.40
CA ALA A 128 -3.54 10.86 -15.56
C ALA A 128 -2.90 10.27 -16.81
N ASN A 129 -2.26 11.14 -17.60
CA ASN A 129 -1.22 10.68 -18.51
C ASN A 129 0.01 10.33 -17.65
N GLU A 130 0.73 9.28 -18.04
CA GLU A 130 1.84 8.70 -17.29
C GLU A 130 2.73 9.79 -16.68
N PRO A 131 3.02 9.72 -15.37
CA PRO A 131 3.97 10.64 -14.78
C PRO A 131 5.31 10.37 -15.47
N LYS A 132 5.82 11.35 -16.22
CA LYS A 132 7.22 11.36 -16.64
C LYS A 132 8.05 11.33 -15.37
N THR A 133 8.46 10.14 -14.97
CA THR A 133 9.29 9.94 -13.80
C THR A 133 10.60 10.67 -14.11
N GLN A 134 10.85 11.78 -13.40
CA GLN A 134 12.10 12.54 -13.48
C GLN A 134 13.23 11.74 -12.83
N GLU A 135 13.60 10.61 -13.43
CA GLU A 135 14.69 9.73 -13.00
C GLU A 135 15.91 9.79 -13.95
N GLU A 136 15.90 10.62 -15.00
CA GLU A 136 16.99 10.67 -16.00
C GLU A 136 18.07 11.76 -15.76
N GLU A 137 17.98 12.63 -14.74
CA GLU A 137 18.95 13.76 -14.59
C GLU A 137 20.06 13.57 -13.54
N ASP A 138 20.06 12.49 -12.74
CA ASP A 138 21.07 12.28 -11.69
C ASP A 138 22.22 11.33 -12.09
N GLU A 139 22.17 10.69 -13.26
CA GLU A 139 23.23 9.79 -13.75
C GLU A 139 24.27 10.47 -14.67
N LEU A 140 24.13 11.78 -14.94
CA LEU A 140 25.04 12.56 -15.80
C LEU A 140 25.70 13.75 -15.08
N ARG A 141 26.09 13.59 -13.80
CA ARG A 141 26.87 14.58 -13.06
C ARG A 141 28.06 13.99 -12.34
#